data_AF-A0AAD9VIA0-F1
#
_entry.id   AF-A0AAD9VIA0-F1
#
_cell.length_a   1.000
_cell.length_b   1.000
_cell.length_c   1.000
_cell.angle_alpha   90.00
_cell.angle_beta   90.00
_cell.angle_gamma   90.00
#
_symmetry.space_group_name_H-M   'P 1'
#
loop_
_entity.id
_entity.type
_entity.pdbx_description
1 polymer ?
#
loop_
_entity_poly.entity_id
_entity_poly.type
_entity_poly.pdbx_seq_one_letter_code
_entity_poly.pdbx_strand_id
1 'polypeptide(L)'
;MRWATAALASAVIALFLDTTTARHHHHHRSGNGHKQPSDISLWIDQQQIKMFSGVEMEIYVISEGKVLPYLLDPEFENKLPIIPSEVSYVNFTWKSGVKKYYYNFFRLKSFDETILKTPSITIKTQGRVPKRAKEFSVLLPCTGNNSGTAQFGIGLMIETRKGKPLNGTPLRLSLRKECTVREPNPGPCPDGYLGPPHCKKALCYPNCMNGGNCTAPGICSCPPGFQGPYCEGGTQFYTNFDKS
;
A
#
# COMPACT_ATOMS: atom_id res chain seq x y z
N MET A 1 56.35 71.34 24.72
CA MET A 1 55.40 71.96 25.65
C MET A 1 54.15 71.09 25.72
N ARG A 2 53.72 70.76 26.94
CA ARG A 2 52.42 70.14 27.27
C ARG A 2 51.30 70.98 26.59
N TRP A 3 50.11 70.46 26.28
CA TRP A 3 48.97 70.36 27.19
C TRP A 3 47.95 69.32 26.69
N ALA A 4 47.34 68.62 27.63
CA ALA A 4 46.16 67.80 27.48
C ALA A 4 44.90 68.64 27.75
N THR A 5 43.79 68.34 27.07
CA THR A 5 42.36 68.50 27.46
C THR A 5 41.51 68.37 26.19
N ALA A 6 40.25 67.97 26.18
CA ALA A 6 39.40 67.18 27.06
C ALA A 6 38.21 66.78 26.16
N ALA A 7 37.55 65.70 26.53
CA ALA A 7 36.41 65.15 25.83
C ALA A 7 35.21 66.12 25.77
N LEU A 8 34.46 66.08 24.68
CA LEU A 8 33.02 66.27 24.72
C LEU A 8 32.36 65.18 23.89
N ALA A 9 31.61 64.33 24.61
CA ALA A 9 30.67 63.40 24.06
C ALA A 9 29.49 64.15 23.43
N SER A 10 29.04 63.71 22.27
CA SER A 10 27.64 63.74 21.91
C SER A 10 27.36 62.55 21.00
N ALA A 11 26.66 61.58 21.59
CA ALA A 11 26.14 60.43 20.91
C ALA A 11 25.00 60.86 19.98
N VAL A 12 25.10 60.50 18.70
CA VAL A 12 23.91 60.19 17.89
C VAL A 12 24.19 58.86 17.23
N ILE A 13 23.66 57.81 17.85
CA ILE A 13 23.57 56.48 17.28
C ILE A 13 22.36 56.51 16.34
N ALA A 14 22.63 56.42 15.05
CA ALA A 14 21.69 55.82 14.10
C ALA A 14 22.50 54.90 13.17
N LEU A 15 22.52 53.62 13.57
CA LEU A 15 22.71 52.47 12.70
C LEU A 15 21.76 52.65 11.49
N PHE A 16 22.12 52.41 10.23
CA PHE A 16 22.76 51.21 9.73
C PHE A 16 23.64 51.48 8.50
N LEU A 17 24.85 50.93 8.60
CA LEU A 17 25.80 50.46 7.59
C LEU A 17 25.41 50.59 6.11
N ASP A 18 26.24 51.39 5.44
CA ASP A 18 26.87 51.14 4.14
C ASP A 18 27.14 49.64 3.87
N THR A 19 27.01 49.11 2.65
CA THR A 19 28.07 49.29 1.65
C THR A 19 27.61 48.79 0.27
N THR A 20 27.48 49.76 -0.63
CA THR A 20 28.19 49.85 -1.91
C THR A 20 28.21 48.67 -2.90
N THR A 21 27.83 49.06 -4.12
CA THR A 21 28.37 48.70 -5.45
C THR A 21 27.77 47.53 -6.24
N ALA A 22 26.84 47.95 -7.11
CA ALA A 22 26.45 47.43 -8.41
C ALA A 22 27.44 46.48 -9.13
N ARG A 23 26.90 45.35 -9.62
CA ARG A 23 27.35 44.70 -10.85
C ARG A 23 26.15 44.14 -11.61
N HIS A 24 26.04 44.53 -12.88
CA HIS A 24 25.13 43.98 -13.88
C HIS A 24 25.13 42.44 -13.84
N HIS A 25 23.99 41.83 -13.49
CA HIS A 25 23.75 40.42 -13.78
C HIS A 25 22.89 40.31 -15.04
N HIS A 26 23.58 39.97 -16.12
CA HIS A 26 23.02 39.49 -17.38
C HIS A 26 21.85 38.54 -17.15
N HIS A 27 20.76 38.78 -17.89
CA HIS A 27 19.80 37.74 -18.25
C HIS A 27 20.53 36.58 -18.93
N HIS A 28 20.93 35.56 -18.16
CA HIS A 28 21.20 34.24 -18.71
C HIS A 28 19.88 33.49 -18.82
N ARG A 29 19.19 33.72 -19.94
CA ARG A 29 18.29 32.73 -20.54
C ARG A 29 19.16 31.52 -20.94
N SER A 30 19.41 30.61 -20.00
CA SER A 30 20.02 29.32 -20.32
C SER A 30 18.94 28.38 -20.84
N GLY A 31 18.59 28.58 -22.10
CA GLY A 31 18.04 27.50 -22.92
C GLY A 31 19.19 26.59 -23.31
N ASN A 32 19.46 25.56 -22.51
CA ASN A 32 20.03 24.32 -23.03
C ASN A 32 19.60 23.15 -22.15
N GLY A 33 18.34 22.77 -22.29
CA GLY A 33 17.86 21.48 -21.82
C GLY A 33 18.55 20.39 -22.63
N HIS A 34 19.77 20.01 -22.24
CA HIS A 34 20.25 18.66 -22.49
C HIS A 34 19.22 17.73 -21.82
N LYS A 35 18.23 17.29 -22.60
CA LYS A 35 17.50 16.06 -22.30
C LYS A 35 18.58 15.00 -22.24
N GLN A 36 19.06 14.70 -21.03
CA GLN A 36 19.86 13.52 -20.76
C GLN A 36 19.16 12.36 -21.47
N PRO A 37 19.85 11.59 -22.32
CA PRO A 37 19.21 10.52 -23.06
C PRO A 37 18.55 9.58 -22.05
N SER A 38 17.23 9.48 -22.11
CA SER A 38 16.43 8.65 -21.20
C SER A 38 17.09 7.28 -21.06
N ASP A 39 17.49 6.96 -19.85
CA ASP A 39 18.11 5.69 -19.49
C ASP A 39 17.08 4.77 -18.81
N ILE A 40 17.52 3.61 -18.35
CA ILE A 40 16.64 2.65 -17.66
C ILE A 40 16.11 3.20 -16.34
N SER A 41 14.81 3.01 -16.13
CA SER A 41 14.13 3.26 -14.85
C SER A 41 13.26 2.06 -14.51
N LEU A 42 13.19 1.73 -13.22
CA LEU A 42 12.33 0.70 -12.62
C LEU A 42 11.79 1.26 -11.31
N TRP A 43 10.48 1.27 -11.11
CA TRP A 43 9.83 1.80 -9.92
C TRP A 43 8.54 1.05 -9.60
N ILE A 44 8.08 1.21 -8.36
CA ILE A 44 6.79 0.70 -7.87
C ILE A 44 5.74 1.78 -8.10
N ASP A 45 4.57 1.37 -8.59
CA ASP A 45 3.49 2.31 -8.91
C ASP A 45 2.91 3.01 -7.67
N GLN A 46 2.58 4.29 -7.83
CA GLN A 46 2.18 5.20 -6.76
C GLN A 46 0.83 4.83 -6.13
N GLN A 47 -0.13 4.35 -6.93
CA GLN A 47 -1.45 3.96 -6.42
C GLN A 47 -1.35 2.77 -5.46
N GLN A 48 -0.38 1.89 -5.70
CA GLN A 48 -0.14 0.74 -4.86
C GLN A 48 0.46 1.13 -3.51
N ILE A 49 1.38 2.10 -3.48
CA ILE A 49 1.96 2.62 -2.23
C ILE A 49 0.90 3.36 -1.41
N LYS A 50 0.03 4.15 -2.06
CA LYS A 50 -1.08 4.84 -1.40
C LYS A 50 -2.01 3.88 -0.64
N MET A 51 -2.30 2.70 -1.21
CA MET A 51 -3.12 1.68 -0.55
C MET A 51 -2.48 1.07 0.70
N PHE A 52 -1.14 1.03 0.78
CA PHE A 52 -0.43 0.36 1.87
C PHE A 52 0.10 1.29 2.95
N SER A 53 0.51 2.51 2.59
CA SER A 53 1.13 3.47 3.53
C SER A 53 0.27 4.71 3.80
N GLY A 54 -0.79 4.95 3.01
CA GLY A 54 -1.55 6.19 3.04
C GLY A 54 -0.81 7.40 2.46
N VAL A 55 0.41 7.21 1.93
CA VAL A 55 1.26 8.25 1.34
C VAL A 55 1.40 8.03 -0.16
N GLU A 56 1.31 9.11 -0.93
CA GLU A 56 1.36 9.06 -2.40
C GLU A 56 2.78 9.33 -2.91
N MET A 57 3.60 8.29 -3.09
CA MET A 57 4.97 8.41 -3.60
C MET A 57 5.37 7.28 -4.55
N GLU A 58 6.23 7.58 -5.53
CA GLU A 58 6.86 6.58 -6.39
C GLU A 58 8.15 6.08 -5.74
N ILE A 59 8.27 4.76 -5.51
CA ILE A 59 9.49 4.16 -4.98
C ILE A 59 10.31 3.62 -6.14
N TYR A 60 11.43 4.27 -6.43
CA TYR A 60 12.33 3.85 -7.49
C TYR A 60 13.25 2.71 -7.00
N VAL A 61 13.58 1.79 -7.90
CA VAL A 61 14.63 0.79 -7.70
C VAL A 61 15.85 1.17 -8.53
N ILE A 62 15.59 1.56 -9.78
CA ILE A 62 16.59 2.08 -10.72
C ILE A 62 16.06 3.41 -11.22
N SER A 63 16.88 4.47 -11.13
CA SER A 63 16.58 5.76 -11.72
C SER A 63 17.76 6.21 -12.58
N GLU A 64 17.47 6.59 -13.83
CA GLU A 64 18.45 7.09 -14.80
C GLU A 64 19.70 6.18 -14.93
N GLY A 65 19.49 4.86 -14.99
CA GLY A 65 20.58 3.89 -15.13
C GLY A 65 21.38 3.63 -13.85
N LYS A 66 20.95 4.14 -12.70
CA LYS A 66 21.59 3.91 -11.40
C LYS A 66 20.64 3.19 -10.45
N VAL A 67 21.13 2.13 -9.81
CA VAL A 67 20.46 1.53 -8.65
C VAL A 67 20.50 2.53 -7.51
N LEU A 68 19.38 2.72 -6.80
CA LEU A 68 19.35 3.66 -5.69
C LEU A 68 20.21 3.18 -4.50
N PRO A 69 21.05 4.06 -3.92
CA PRO A 69 22.05 3.64 -2.93
C PRO A 69 21.49 2.95 -1.68
N TYR A 70 20.29 3.32 -1.24
CA TYR A 70 19.66 2.70 -0.06
C TYR A 70 19.37 1.20 -0.27
N LEU A 71 19.22 0.74 -1.51
CA LEU A 71 19.08 -0.69 -1.81
C LEU A 71 20.38 -1.48 -1.63
N LEU A 72 21.51 -0.78 -1.53
CA LEU A 72 22.84 -1.35 -1.33
C LEU A 72 23.25 -1.33 0.15
N ASP A 73 22.45 -0.72 1.02
CA ASP A 73 22.65 -0.77 2.47
C ASP A 73 22.43 -2.21 2.97
N PRO A 74 23.42 -2.84 3.65
CA PRO A 74 23.26 -4.17 4.24
C PRO A 74 22.08 -4.30 5.21
N GLU A 75 21.67 -3.21 5.84
CA GLU A 75 20.54 -3.18 6.78
C GLU A 75 19.20 -2.88 6.11
N PHE A 76 19.18 -2.63 4.81
CA PHE A 76 17.97 -2.26 4.07
C PHE A 76 16.84 -3.27 4.30
N GLU A 77 17.16 -4.57 4.23
CA GLU A 77 16.18 -5.65 4.38
C GLU A 77 15.47 -5.64 5.75
N ASN A 78 16.18 -5.21 6.81
CA ASN A 78 15.62 -5.13 8.16
C ASN A 78 14.66 -3.95 8.33
N LYS A 79 14.82 -2.92 7.50
CA LYS A 79 14.01 -1.68 7.51
C LYS A 79 12.75 -1.81 6.66
N LEU A 80 12.61 -2.90 5.88
CA LEU A 80 11.45 -3.12 5.02
C LEU A 80 10.23 -3.61 5.80
N PRO A 81 9.04 -3.02 5.55
CA PRO A 81 7.80 -3.48 6.15
C PRO A 81 7.40 -4.87 5.61
N ILE A 82 6.61 -5.60 6.39
CA ILE A 82 6.02 -6.86 5.96
C ILE A 82 4.87 -6.55 5.00
N ILE A 83 4.83 -7.23 3.86
CA ILE A 83 3.72 -7.11 2.90
C ILE A 83 2.48 -7.76 3.55
N PRO A 84 1.34 -7.07 3.67
CA PRO A 84 0.21 -7.57 4.45
C PRO A 84 -0.64 -8.60 3.67
N SER A 85 -1.54 -9.30 4.38
CA SER A 85 -2.25 -10.49 3.88
C SER A 85 -3.16 -10.26 2.67
N GLU A 86 -3.65 -9.03 2.53
CA GLU A 86 -4.60 -8.59 1.50
C GLU A 86 -3.92 -8.43 0.13
N VAL A 87 -2.60 -8.22 0.13
CA VAL A 87 -1.81 -7.97 -1.09
C VAL A 87 -1.48 -9.28 -1.77
N SER A 88 -2.04 -9.49 -2.97
CA SER A 88 -1.76 -10.69 -3.76
C SER A 88 -0.70 -10.48 -4.84
N TYR A 89 -0.40 -9.23 -5.19
CA TYR A 89 0.60 -8.88 -6.20
C TYR A 89 1.18 -7.48 -5.96
N VAL A 90 2.39 -7.23 -6.49
CA VAL A 90 3.03 -5.92 -6.54
C VAL A 90 3.36 -5.56 -7.99
N ASN A 91 2.92 -4.38 -8.41
CA ASN A 91 3.08 -3.81 -9.74
C ASN A 91 4.35 -2.98 -9.81
N PHE A 92 5.13 -3.27 -10.83
CA PHE A 92 6.36 -2.57 -11.16
C PHE A 92 6.23 -1.99 -12.55
N THR A 93 6.68 -0.76 -12.71
CA THR A 93 6.79 -0.10 -14.01
C THR A 93 8.26 0.07 -14.35
N TRP A 94 8.61 -0.23 -15.59
CA TRP A 94 9.97 -0.03 -16.10
C TRP A 94 10.00 0.44 -17.54
N LYS A 95 11.13 1.06 -17.92
CA LYS A 95 11.43 1.48 -19.28
C LYS A 95 12.93 1.47 -19.50
N SER A 96 13.38 1.21 -20.72
CA SER A 96 14.80 1.24 -21.11
C SER A 96 15.24 2.58 -21.72
N GLY A 97 14.27 3.43 -22.10
CA GLY A 97 14.53 4.68 -22.78
C GLY A 97 15.16 4.47 -24.16
N VAL A 98 16.29 5.12 -24.43
CA VAL A 98 16.98 5.02 -25.73
C VAL A 98 17.87 3.78 -25.81
N LYS A 99 18.49 3.39 -24.68
CA LYS A 99 19.43 2.26 -24.61
C LYS A 99 18.68 0.93 -24.56
N LYS A 100 19.39 -0.15 -24.93
CA LYS A 100 18.87 -1.53 -24.88
C LYS A 100 19.43 -2.24 -23.65
N TYR A 101 18.52 -2.70 -22.79
CA TYR A 101 18.82 -3.49 -21.61
C TYR A 101 18.10 -4.84 -21.66
N TYR A 102 18.73 -5.83 -21.05
CA TYR A 102 18.22 -7.17 -20.87
C TYR A 102 18.11 -7.45 -19.39
N TYR A 103 17.08 -8.19 -19.01
CA TYR A 103 16.82 -8.54 -17.64
C TYR A 103 16.83 -10.06 -17.48
N ASN A 104 17.22 -10.52 -16.29
CA ASN A 104 17.14 -11.91 -15.89
C ASN A 104 16.75 -12.00 -14.41
N PHE A 105 15.55 -12.52 -14.14
CA PHE A 105 15.09 -12.92 -12.83
C PHE A 105 15.64 -14.32 -12.52
N PHE A 106 16.84 -14.36 -11.94
CA PHE A 106 17.54 -15.61 -11.64
C PHE A 106 17.12 -16.25 -10.30
N ARG A 107 16.33 -15.53 -9.49
CA ARG A 107 15.82 -16.04 -8.21
C ARG A 107 14.39 -15.55 -7.99
N LEU A 108 13.46 -16.49 -7.92
CA LEU A 108 12.11 -16.31 -7.39
C LEU A 108 11.87 -17.53 -6.50
N LYS A 109 11.92 -17.35 -5.19
CA LYS A 109 11.87 -18.47 -4.23
C LYS A 109 11.14 -18.07 -2.96
N SER A 110 10.24 -18.93 -2.48
CA SER A 110 9.76 -18.88 -1.10
C SER A 110 10.70 -19.67 -0.20
N PHE A 111 10.99 -19.17 1.01
CA PHE A 111 11.74 -19.91 2.02
C PHE A 111 10.82 -20.72 2.95
N ASP A 112 9.51 -20.47 2.90
CA ASP A 112 8.49 -21.24 3.59
C ASP A 112 7.29 -21.49 2.65
N GLU A 113 7.33 -22.61 1.94
CA GLU A 113 6.29 -23.02 1.00
C GLU A 113 4.99 -23.50 1.67
N THR A 114 5.00 -23.69 3.00
CA THR A 114 3.80 -24.07 3.75
C THR A 114 2.85 -22.89 3.97
N ILE A 115 3.41 -21.66 3.96
CA ILE A 115 2.68 -20.39 4.14
C ILE A 115 2.54 -19.66 2.80
N LEU A 116 3.63 -19.56 2.02
CA LEU A 116 3.67 -18.80 0.78
C LEU A 116 4.24 -19.65 -0.36
N LYS A 117 3.45 -19.86 -1.43
CA LYS A 117 3.94 -20.56 -2.63
C LYS A 117 5.01 -19.72 -3.33
N THR A 118 5.79 -20.35 -4.20
CA THR A 118 6.85 -19.65 -4.94
C THR A 118 6.29 -18.43 -5.72
N PRO A 119 6.87 -17.23 -5.53
CA PRO A 119 6.47 -16.05 -6.27
C PRO A 119 6.62 -16.23 -7.77
N SER A 120 5.71 -15.61 -8.53
CA SER A 120 5.76 -15.64 -10.00
C SER A 120 5.64 -14.23 -10.57
N ILE A 121 5.96 -14.08 -11.85
CA ILE A 121 5.91 -12.78 -12.54
C ILE A 121 5.06 -12.88 -13.81
N THR A 122 4.39 -11.80 -14.18
CA THR A 122 3.50 -11.77 -15.36
C THR A 122 4.22 -11.65 -16.70
N ILE A 123 5.56 -11.62 -16.68
CA ILE A 123 6.44 -11.58 -17.84
C ILE A 123 7.37 -12.81 -17.82
N LYS A 124 8.08 -13.08 -18.93
CA LYS A 124 9.13 -14.12 -18.94
C LYS A 124 10.22 -13.77 -17.93
N THR A 125 10.89 -14.77 -17.35
CA THR A 125 11.99 -14.59 -16.38
C THR A 125 13.20 -13.88 -16.97
N GLN A 126 13.41 -13.99 -18.27
CA GLN A 126 14.46 -13.29 -19.00
C GLN A 126 13.91 -12.66 -20.27
N GLY A 127 14.48 -11.52 -20.65
CA GLY A 127 14.04 -10.82 -21.86
C GLY A 127 14.64 -9.44 -22.01
N ARG A 128 14.06 -8.66 -22.92
CA ARG A 128 14.46 -7.28 -23.19
C ARG A 128 13.56 -6.32 -22.43
N VAL A 129 14.15 -5.34 -21.76
CA VAL A 129 13.40 -4.25 -21.11
C VAL A 129 12.69 -3.41 -22.19
N PRO A 130 11.40 -3.09 -22.01
CA PRO A 130 10.63 -2.36 -23.01
C PRO A 130 11.13 -0.92 -23.17
N LYS A 131 11.04 -0.39 -24.41
CA LYS A 131 11.51 0.96 -24.73
C LYS A 131 10.69 2.03 -24.00
N ARG A 132 9.38 1.85 -23.96
CA ARG A 132 8.41 2.70 -23.25
C ARG A 132 8.03 2.06 -21.93
N ALA A 133 7.50 2.89 -21.02
CA ALA A 133 6.97 2.43 -19.75
C ALA A 133 5.96 1.29 -19.98
N LYS A 134 6.19 0.16 -19.32
CA LYS A 134 5.27 -0.97 -19.31
C LYS A 134 5.27 -1.55 -17.90
N GLU A 135 4.11 -2.03 -17.50
CA GLU A 135 3.91 -2.66 -16.21
C GLU A 135 4.14 -4.17 -16.28
N PHE A 136 4.60 -4.74 -15.17
CA PHE A 136 4.52 -6.16 -14.86
C PHE A 136 4.25 -6.34 -13.36
N SER A 137 3.75 -7.50 -12.98
CA SER A 137 3.39 -7.77 -11.59
C SER A 137 4.20 -8.95 -11.06
N VAL A 138 4.61 -8.86 -9.80
CA VAL A 138 5.12 -9.97 -9.00
C VAL A 138 3.94 -10.50 -8.18
N LEU A 139 3.52 -11.73 -8.44
CA LEU A 139 2.45 -12.41 -7.72
C LEU A 139 3.01 -13.07 -6.45
N LEU A 140 2.30 -12.90 -5.34
CA LEU A 140 2.66 -13.37 -3.99
C LEU A 140 1.58 -14.33 -3.44
N PRO A 141 1.47 -15.54 -3.99
CA PRO A 141 0.40 -16.48 -3.65
C PRO A 141 0.58 -17.14 -2.28
N CYS A 142 -0.28 -16.81 -1.31
CA CYS A 142 -0.39 -17.58 -0.06
C CYS A 142 -0.92 -19.00 -0.32
N THR A 143 -0.57 -19.97 0.52
CA THR A 143 -1.10 -21.34 0.41
C THR A 143 -2.60 -21.40 0.71
N GLY A 144 -3.05 -20.59 1.68
CA GLY A 144 -4.41 -20.57 2.19
C GLY A 144 -4.68 -21.55 3.33
N ASN A 145 -3.71 -22.42 3.66
CA ASN A 145 -3.87 -23.46 4.68
C ASN A 145 -3.34 -23.03 6.05
N ASN A 146 -2.31 -22.19 6.08
CA ASN A 146 -1.64 -21.74 7.29
C ASN A 146 -1.57 -20.22 7.33
N SER A 147 -1.79 -19.66 8.52
CA SER A 147 -1.51 -18.25 8.81
C SER A 147 -0.06 -18.11 9.26
N GLY A 148 0.58 -17.00 8.92
CA GLY A 148 1.93 -16.68 9.39
C GLY A 148 2.68 -15.75 8.43
N THR A 149 3.94 -15.47 8.75
CA THR A 149 4.82 -14.66 7.92
C THR A 149 5.86 -15.53 7.22
N ALA A 150 5.90 -15.45 5.90
CA ALA A 150 6.89 -16.15 5.07
C ALA A 150 7.92 -15.18 4.51
N GLN A 151 9.18 -15.60 4.49
CA GLN A 151 10.23 -14.89 3.76
C GLN A 151 10.30 -15.41 2.31
N PHE A 152 10.58 -14.52 1.36
CA PHE A 152 10.83 -14.89 -0.03
C PHE A 152 11.94 -14.02 -0.64
N GLY A 153 12.64 -14.58 -1.63
CA GLY A 153 13.77 -13.94 -2.29
C GLY A 153 13.50 -13.61 -3.75
N ILE A 154 13.85 -12.39 -4.16
CA ILE A 154 13.86 -11.94 -5.56
C ILE A 154 15.30 -11.60 -5.97
N GLY A 155 15.76 -12.15 -7.08
CA GLY A 155 17.05 -11.86 -7.68
C GLY A 155 16.89 -11.33 -9.09
N LEU A 156 17.41 -10.14 -9.37
CA LEU A 156 17.32 -9.47 -10.66
C LEU A 156 18.70 -9.02 -11.16
N MET A 157 19.07 -9.49 -12.34
CA MET A 157 20.22 -9.01 -13.09
C MET A 157 19.75 -8.11 -14.23
N ILE A 158 20.43 -6.97 -14.44
CA ILE A 158 20.22 -6.10 -15.59
C ILE A 158 21.54 -5.98 -16.34
N GLU A 159 21.51 -6.20 -17.65
CA GLU A 159 22.69 -6.13 -18.50
C GLU A 159 22.45 -5.23 -19.71
N THR A 160 23.52 -4.59 -20.17
CA THR A 160 23.53 -3.86 -21.44
C THR A 160 23.51 -4.84 -22.62
N ARG A 161 23.26 -4.34 -23.84
CA ARG A 161 23.39 -5.13 -25.09
C ARG A 161 24.73 -5.87 -25.24
N LYS A 162 25.79 -5.37 -24.60
CA LYS A 162 27.14 -5.98 -24.66
C LYS A 162 27.36 -7.04 -23.57
N GLY A 163 26.34 -7.41 -22.80
CA GLY A 163 26.45 -8.35 -21.67
C GLY A 163 27.12 -7.75 -20.42
N LYS A 164 27.38 -6.44 -20.40
CA LYS A 164 27.93 -5.78 -19.19
C LYS A 164 26.81 -5.57 -18.15
N PRO A 165 26.95 -6.04 -16.91
CA PRO A 165 26.02 -5.77 -15.83
C PRO A 165 25.87 -4.27 -15.54
N LEU A 166 24.66 -3.86 -15.16
CA LEU A 166 24.39 -2.51 -14.67
C LEU A 166 25.01 -2.36 -13.28
N ASN A 167 25.63 -1.23 -12.99
CA ASN A 167 26.21 -0.97 -11.67
C ASN A 167 25.14 -1.10 -10.57
N GLY A 168 25.44 -1.90 -9.53
CA GLY A 168 24.50 -2.24 -8.46
C GLY A 168 23.65 -3.48 -8.71
N THR A 169 23.78 -4.13 -9.88
CA THR A 169 23.21 -5.46 -10.13
C THR A 169 24.31 -6.53 -10.04
N PRO A 170 24.00 -7.78 -9.62
CA PRO A 170 22.68 -8.34 -9.35
C PRO A 170 22.05 -7.82 -8.07
N LEU A 171 20.77 -7.44 -8.14
CA LEU A 171 19.96 -7.14 -6.98
C LEU A 171 19.50 -8.47 -6.36
N ARG A 172 19.63 -8.59 -5.04
CA ARG A 172 19.14 -9.72 -4.26
C ARG A 172 18.38 -9.14 -3.07
N LEU A 173 17.06 -9.30 -3.10
CA LEU A 173 16.18 -8.80 -2.05
C LEU A 173 15.55 -9.98 -1.32
N SER A 174 15.62 -9.96 0.00
CA SER A 174 14.85 -10.84 0.87
C SER A 174 13.71 -10.06 1.52
N LEU A 175 12.48 -10.42 1.17
CA LEU A 175 11.26 -9.73 1.58
C LEU A 175 10.39 -10.63 2.45
N ARG A 176 9.47 -10.03 3.21
CA ARG A 176 8.54 -10.73 4.10
C ARG A 176 7.09 -10.48 3.68
N LYS A 177 6.26 -11.53 3.72
CA LYS A 177 4.84 -11.51 3.40
C LYS A 177 4.06 -12.18 4.52
N GLU A 178 3.04 -11.51 5.03
CA GLU A 178 2.05 -12.09 5.91
C GLU A 178 0.97 -12.81 5.09
N CYS A 179 0.57 -13.99 5.53
CA CYS A 179 -0.52 -14.76 4.96
C CYS A 179 -1.49 -15.12 6.08
N THR A 180 -2.78 -15.04 5.78
CA THR A 180 -3.85 -15.44 6.69
C THR A 180 -4.66 -16.52 6.01
N VAL A 181 -5.12 -17.51 6.79
CA VAL A 181 -6.18 -18.39 6.35
C VAL A 181 -7.42 -17.51 6.18
N ARG A 182 -7.80 -17.25 4.93
CA ARG A 182 -9.07 -16.61 4.66
C ARG A 182 -10.15 -17.61 5.07
N GLU A 183 -10.89 -17.29 6.12
CA GLU A 183 -12.17 -17.95 6.34
C GLU A 183 -12.97 -17.84 5.04
N PRO A 184 -13.67 -18.90 4.59
CA PRO A 184 -14.51 -18.80 3.40
C PRO A 184 -15.41 -17.60 3.60
N ASN A 185 -15.35 -16.59 2.70
CA ASN A 185 -16.30 -15.49 2.72
C ASN A 185 -17.69 -16.12 2.80
N PRO A 186 -18.39 -15.98 3.93
CA PRO A 186 -19.67 -16.60 4.00
C PRO A 186 -20.52 -15.89 2.97
N GLY A 187 -21.08 -16.65 2.04
CA GLY A 187 -21.95 -16.07 1.03
C GLY A 187 -23.07 -15.24 1.67
N PRO A 188 -23.76 -14.41 0.88
CA PRO A 188 -24.93 -13.70 1.38
C PRO A 188 -25.93 -14.71 1.97
N CYS A 189 -26.58 -14.32 3.07
CA CYS A 189 -27.65 -15.13 3.63
C CYS A 189 -28.81 -15.25 2.64
N PRO A 190 -29.59 -16.36 2.70
CA PRO A 190 -30.86 -16.45 1.98
C PRO A 190 -31.76 -15.26 2.29
N ASP A 191 -32.65 -14.92 1.35
CA ASP A 191 -33.56 -13.79 1.49
C ASP A 191 -34.31 -13.82 2.83
N GLY A 192 -34.28 -12.68 3.54
CA GLY A 192 -34.93 -12.53 4.83
C GLY A 192 -34.14 -13.05 6.04
N TYR A 193 -32.87 -13.47 5.87
CA TYR A 193 -31.98 -13.84 6.98
C TYR A 193 -30.73 -12.96 7.06
N LEU A 194 -30.19 -12.80 8.27
CA LEU A 194 -29.02 -12.00 8.60
C LEU A 194 -28.00 -12.77 9.46
N GLY A 195 -26.74 -12.33 9.41
CA GLY A 195 -25.62 -12.86 10.17
C GLY A 195 -24.86 -14.00 9.49
N PRO A 196 -24.21 -13.78 8.33
CA PRO A 196 -23.30 -14.76 7.75
C PRO A 196 -22.15 -15.11 8.72
N PRO A 197 -21.60 -16.35 8.73
CA PRO A 197 -21.96 -17.51 7.91
C PRO A 197 -23.23 -18.25 8.32
N HIS A 198 -23.71 -18.03 9.55
CA HIS A 198 -24.69 -18.94 10.14
C HIS A 198 -26.15 -18.56 9.87
N CYS A 199 -26.41 -17.34 9.39
CA CYS A 199 -27.73 -16.84 8.97
C CYS A 199 -28.86 -17.11 9.96
N LYS A 200 -28.57 -16.98 11.27
CA LYS A 200 -29.49 -17.37 12.35
C LYS A 200 -30.57 -16.33 12.66
N LYS A 201 -30.43 -15.09 12.18
CA LYS A 201 -31.35 -13.99 12.51
C LYS A 201 -32.34 -13.77 11.37
N ALA A 202 -33.61 -14.11 11.57
CA ALA A 202 -34.67 -13.80 10.60
C ALA A 202 -35.01 -12.30 10.61
N LEU A 203 -35.45 -11.79 9.45
CA LEU A 203 -35.89 -10.43 9.23
C LEU A 203 -37.43 -10.39 9.19
N CYS A 204 -38.04 -9.69 10.14
CA CYS A 204 -39.46 -9.41 10.15
C CYS A 204 -39.68 -7.93 9.88
N TYR A 205 -40.40 -7.60 8.81
CA TYR A 205 -40.85 -6.25 8.55
C TYR A 205 -42.35 -6.24 8.20
N PRO A 206 -43.19 -5.50 8.94
CA PRO A 206 -42.92 -4.85 10.23
C PRO A 206 -42.33 -5.78 11.31
N ASN A 207 -41.64 -5.18 12.29
CA ASN A 207 -41.10 -5.93 13.43
C ASN A 207 -42.24 -6.52 14.27
N CYS A 208 -42.01 -7.68 14.86
CA CYS A 208 -42.92 -8.27 15.84
C CYS A 208 -43.08 -7.35 17.06
N MET A 209 -44.31 -7.01 17.39
CA MET A 209 -44.69 -6.15 18.51
C MET A 209 -44.92 -6.98 19.78
N ASN A 210 -45.15 -6.30 20.91
CA ASN A 210 -45.55 -6.91 22.19
C ASN A 210 -44.66 -8.08 22.66
N GLY A 211 -43.36 -8.04 22.34
CA GLY A 211 -42.40 -9.09 22.72
C GLY A 211 -42.46 -10.36 21.85
N GLY A 212 -43.14 -10.32 20.70
CA GLY A 212 -43.12 -11.40 19.72
C GLY A 212 -41.71 -11.67 19.18
N ASN A 213 -41.42 -12.94 18.90
CA ASN A 213 -40.13 -13.37 18.35
C ASN A 213 -40.23 -13.60 16.84
N CYS A 214 -39.25 -13.10 16.08
CA CYS A 214 -39.18 -13.34 14.64
C CYS A 214 -38.55 -14.72 14.39
N THR A 215 -39.38 -15.72 14.09
CA THR A 215 -38.95 -17.13 13.95
C THR A 215 -38.57 -17.49 12.53
N ALA A 216 -39.11 -16.78 11.54
CA ALA A 216 -38.76 -16.88 10.13
C ALA A 216 -39.00 -15.53 9.42
N PRO A 217 -38.54 -15.33 8.18
CA PRO A 217 -38.76 -14.09 7.43
C PRO A 217 -40.23 -13.70 7.40
N GLY A 218 -40.56 -12.55 8.01
CA GLY A 218 -41.93 -12.05 8.11
C GLY A 218 -42.88 -12.84 9.03
N ILE A 219 -42.39 -13.82 9.81
CA ILE A 219 -43.22 -14.65 10.70
C ILE A 219 -42.90 -14.33 12.17
N CYS A 220 -43.93 -13.86 12.88
CA CYS A 220 -43.87 -13.58 14.32
C CYS A 220 -44.53 -14.68 15.15
N SER A 221 -43.83 -15.13 16.19
CA SER A 221 -44.40 -15.95 17.25
C SER A 221 -44.83 -15.05 18.40
N CYS A 222 -46.13 -14.97 18.66
CA CYS A 222 -46.69 -14.07 19.67
C CYS A 222 -46.71 -14.71 21.07
N PRO A 223 -46.43 -13.93 22.13
CA PRO A 223 -46.60 -14.40 23.49
C PRO A 223 -48.10 -14.59 23.83
N PRO A 224 -48.42 -15.39 24.85
CA PRO A 224 -49.81 -15.61 25.27
C PRO A 224 -50.56 -14.29 25.53
N GLY A 225 -51.79 -14.21 25.02
CA GLY A 225 -52.63 -13.01 25.12
C GLY A 225 -52.44 -12.00 23.99
N PHE A 226 -51.46 -12.20 23.10
CA PHE A 226 -51.26 -11.40 21.89
C PHE A 226 -51.51 -12.22 20.62
N GLN A 227 -51.97 -11.55 19.57
CA GLN A 227 -52.37 -12.15 18.28
C GLN A 227 -52.16 -11.17 17.12
N GLY A 228 -52.27 -11.67 15.89
CA GLY A 228 -52.04 -10.91 14.67
C GLY A 228 -50.70 -11.26 14.02
N PRO A 229 -50.53 -10.94 12.72
CA PRO A 229 -49.31 -11.24 11.96
C PRO A 229 -48.04 -10.63 12.55
N TYR A 230 -48.15 -9.52 13.29
CA TYR A 230 -47.04 -8.83 13.93
C TYR A 230 -47.22 -8.75 15.45
N CYS A 231 -48.11 -9.56 16.04
CA CYS A 231 -48.45 -9.53 17.47
C CYS A 231 -48.98 -8.18 17.94
N GLU A 232 -49.62 -7.42 17.06
CA GLU A 232 -50.13 -6.08 17.30
C GLU A 232 -51.45 -6.04 18.11
N GLY A 233 -52.20 -7.15 18.11
CA GLY A 233 -53.49 -7.28 18.76
C GLY A 233 -53.46 -8.16 20.01
N GLY A 234 -54.53 -8.12 20.78
CA GLY A 234 -54.69 -8.89 22.01
C GLY A 234 -54.39 -8.08 23.27
N THR A 235 -54.93 -8.53 24.40
CA THR A 235 -54.77 -7.88 25.70
C THR A 235 -54.34 -8.93 26.72
N GLN A 236 -53.38 -8.58 27.57
CA GLN A 236 -52.77 -9.42 28.62
C GLN A 236 -53.76 -9.93 29.71
N PHE A 237 -55.08 -9.88 29.50
CA PHE A 237 -56.09 -10.08 30.54
C PHE A 237 -56.65 -11.51 30.67
N TYR A 238 -56.13 -12.50 29.95
CA TYR A 238 -56.63 -13.90 30.03
C TYR A 238 -55.80 -14.81 30.94
N THR A 239 -55.54 -14.41 32.19
CA THR A 239 -55.05 -15.37 33.21
C THR A 239 -55.83 -15.35 34.54
N ASN A 240 -56.99 -14.69 34.62
CA ASN A 240 -57.78 -14.63 35.87
C ASN A 240 -59.25 -15.06 35.72
N PHE A 241 -59.57 -16.10 34.93
CA PHE A 241 -60.94 -16.65 34.88
C PHE A 241 -61.07 -18.18 34.98
N ASP A 242 -60.01 -18.90 35.36
CA ASP A 242 -60.07 -20.35 35.69
C ASP A 242 -59.76 -20.63 37.17
N LYS A 243 -60.25 -19.76 38.06
CA LYS A 243 -60.37 -20.06 39.50
C LYS A 243 -61.68 -19.44 40.01
N SER A 244 -62.78 -20.14 39.80
CA SER A 244 -64.03 -19.96 40.54
C SER A 244 -64.74 -21.30 40.64
#